data_AF-A0A968W3P9-F1
#
_entry.id   AF-A0A968W3P9-F1
#
_cell.length_a   1.000
_cell.length_b   1.000
_cell.length_c   1.000
_cell.angle_alpha   90.00
_cell.angle_beta   90.00
_cell.angle_gamma   90.00
#
_symmetry.space_group_name_H-M   'P 1'
#
loop_
_entity.id
_entity.type
_entity.pdbx_description
1 polymer ?
#
loop_
_entity_poly.entity_id
_entity_poly.type
_entity_poly.pdbx_seq_one_letter_code
_entity_poly.pdbx_strand_id
1 'polypeptide(L)'
;MKVGYVRVSTGEQEEALVQQTERIKKAGVTIIFSDVKSGRSDNRIEFNKLLEQCRNGEISEIVITRIDRLARSIVTINKAIALFNQMGIKLIILDSPVDDLQNPFAKFSLNQMGALAEFELDLLQNRVKHGYNHFREQGKACPQPPFGYARIDENMYLIYRCMIQVKLIGQLPKKLSNIY
;
A
#
# COMPACT_ATOMS: atom_id res chain seq x y z
N MET A 1 -14.38 23.21 -8.13
CA MET A 1 -12.92 23.44 -8.16
C MET A 1 -12.18 22.13 -8.43
N LYS A 2 -10.97 22.19 -9.02
CA LYS A 2 -10.11 21.04 -9.30
C LYS A 2 -9.02 20.91 -8.22
N VAL A 3 -9.06 19.81 -7.48
CA VAL A 3 -8.13 19.55 -6.36
C VAL A 3 -7.30 18.31 -6.62
N GLY A 4 -6.15 18.21 -5.94
CA GLY A 4 -5.24 17.08 -6.04
C GLY A 4 -5.11 16.37 -4.71
N TYR A 5 -4.97 15.05 -4.74
CA TYR A 5 -4.68 14.26 -3.55
C TYR A 5 -3.41 13.43 -3.74
N VAL A 6 -2.48 13.55 -2.78
CA VAL A 6 -1.20 12.83 -2.75
C VAL A 6 -1.07 12.07 -1.45
N ARG A 7 -0.54 10.86 -1.54
CA ARG A 7 -0.19 10.05 -0.37
C ARG A 7 1.23 9.53 -0.52
N VAL A 8 2.04 9.67 0.53
CA VAL A 8 3.39 9.09 0.59
C VAL A 8 3.58 8.31 1.89
N SER A 9 4.29 7.19 1.80
CA SER A 9 4.70 6.46 3.00
C SER A 9 5.87 7.18 3.68
N THR A 10 5.96 7.19 5.02
CA THR A 10 7.07 7.91 5.70
C THR A 10 8.47 7.35 5.40
N GLY A 11 8.57 6.18 4.75
CA GLY A 11 9.86 5.65 4.26
C GLY A 11 10.24 6.14 2.87
N GLU A 12 9.27 6.62 2.07
CA GLU A 12 9.52 7.24 0.77
C GLU A 12 9.84 8.72 0.99
N GLN A 13 11.08 9.09 0.65
CA GLN A 13 11.67 10.41 0.82
C GLN A 13 10.82 11.56 0.23
N GLU A 14 11.08 12.78 0.68
CA GLU A 14 10.48 14.05 0.19
C GLU A 14 10.44 14.14 -1.35
N GLU A 15 11.39 13.54 -2.06
CA GLU A 15 11.42 13.46 -3.51
C GLU A 15 10.18 12.81 -4.14
N ALA A 16 9.65 11.73 -3.54
CA ALA A 16 8.45 11.07 -4.04
C ALA A 16 7.20 11.94 -3.86
N LEU A 17 7.18 12.79 -2.84
CA LEU A 17 6.12 13.79 -2.64
C LEU A 17 6.25 14.91 -3.68
N VAL A 18 7.48 15.42 -3.89
CA VAL A 18 7.77 16.49 -4.86
C VAL A 18 7.38 16.06 -6.27
N GLN A 19 7.83 14.90 -6.73
CA GLN A 19 7.50 14.39 -8.06
C GLN A 19 5.99 14.24 -8.27
N GLN A 20 5.26 13.67 -7.29
CA GLN A 20 3.81 13.53 -7.40
C GLN A 20 3.11 14.88 -7.42
N THR A 21 3.55 15.81 -6.58
CA THR A 21 3.00 17.17 -6.49
C THR A 21 3.20 17.92 -7.80
N GLU A 22 4.37 17.83 -8.42
CA GLU A 22 4.66 18.46 -9.72
C GLU A 22 3.77 17.90 -10.83
N ARG A 23 3.59 16.58 -10.89
CA ARG A 23 2.72 15.93 -11.88
C ARG A 23 1.27 16.40 -11.74
N ILE A 24 0.78 16.51 -10.51
CA ILE A 24 -0.57 17.00 -10.23
C ILE A 24 -0.72 18.50 -10.52
N LYS A 25 0.29 19.32 -10.20
CA LYS A 25 0.31 20.74 -10.56
C LYS A 25 0.23 20.95 -12.07
N LYS A 26 0.96 20.14 -12.86
CA LYS A 26 0.89 20.15 -14.33
C LYS A 26 -0.51 19.82 -14.86
N ALA A 27 -1.34 19.10 -14.09
CA ALA A 27 -2.72 18.78 -14.45
C ALA A 27 -3.72 19.94 -14.16
N GLY A 28 -3.24 21.12 -13.75
CA GLY A 28 -4.06 22.31 -13.54
C GLY A 28 -4.80 22.34 -12.20
N VAL A 29 -4.25 21.68 -11.19
CA VAL A 29 -4.84 21.60 -9.84
C VAL A 29 -4.59 22.88 -9.04
N THR A 30 -5.62 23.37 -8.35
CA THR A 30 -5.57 24.60 -7.55
C THR A 30 -5.09 24.35 -6.11
N ILE A 31 -5.55 23.27 -5.49
CA ILE A 31 -5.25 22.91 -4.09
C ILE A 31 -4.81 21.45 -4.03
N ILE A 32 -3.75 21.16 -3.28
CA ILE A 32 -3.21 19.81 -3.12
C ILE A 32 -3.30 19.40 -1.66
N PHE A 33 -3.98 18.29 -1.41
CA PHE A 33 -4.07 17.63 -0.11
C PHE A 33 -3.03 16.52 -0.06
N SER A 34 -2.20 16.50 0.99
CA SER A 34 -1.14 15.50 1.15
C SER A 34 -1.20 14.80 2.51
N ASP A 35 -1.28 13.46 2.49
CA ASP A 35 -1.12 12.64 3.69
C ASP A 35 0.27 11.96 3.67
N VAL A 36 1.10 12.26 4.66
CA VAL A 36 2.43 11.63 4.89
C VAL A 36 2.32 10.67 6.06
N LYS A 37 2.48 9.35 5.86
CA LYS A 37 2.43 8.41 7.00
C LYS A 37 3.07 7.04 6.82
N SER A 38 3.66 6.50 7.90
CA SER A 38 4.09 5.10 8.00
C SER A 38 2.91 4.17 7.89
N GLY A 39 3.18 2.92 7.49
CA GLY A 39 2.16 1.94 7.13
C GLY A 39 1.01 1.72 8.14
N ARG A 40 0.01 0.98 7.65
CA ARG A 40 -1.16 0.39 8.33
C ARG A 40 -2.11 1.30 9.12
N SER A 41 -1.76 2.55 9.45
CA SER A 41 -2.67 3.49 10.12
C SER A 41 -3.58 4.18 9.10
N ASP A 42 -4.91 4.15 9.33
CA ASP A 42 -5.94 4.70 8.44
C ASP A 42 -6.33 6.15 8.78
N ASN A 43 -5.50 6.85 9.58
CA ASN A 43 -5.72 8.26 9.91
C ASN A 43 -5.35 9.14 8.71
N ARG A 44 -6.34 9.41 7.85
CA ARG A 44 -6.25 10.26 6.64
C ARG A 44 -6.88 11.63 6.92
N ILE A 45 -6.15 12.49 7.60
CA ILE A 45 -6.69 13.77 8.09
C ILE A 45 -7.01 14.68 6.90
N GLU A 46 -6.09 14.78 5.95
CA GLU A 46 -6.28 15.66 4.78
C GLU A 46 -7.30 15.07 3.79
N PHE A 47 -7.37 13.74 3.66
CA PHE A 47 -8.43 13.11 2.89
C PHE A 47 -9.83 13.38 3.47
N ASN A 48 -9.98 13.34 4.80
CA ASN A 48 -11.27 13.62 5.44
C ASN A 48 -11.69 15.09 5.24
N LYS A 49 -10.74 16.03 5.32
CA LYS A 49 -11.01 17.44 4.99
C LYS A 49 -11.43 17.60 3.53
N LEU A 50 -10.76 16.91 2.61
CA LEU A 50 -11.16 16.88 1.20
C LEU A 50 -12.59 16.37 1.06
N LEU A 51 -12.97 15.31 1.77
CA LEU A 51 -14.34 14.78 1.75
C LEU A 51 -15.38 15.75 2.31
N GLU A 52 -15.04 16.54 3.32
CA GLU A 52 -15.93 17.59 3.83
C GLU A 52 -16.13 18.71 2.81
N GLN A 53 -15.06 19.19 2.17
CA GLN A 53 -15.16 20.20 1.10
C GLN A 53 -15.91 19.68 -0.12
N CYS A 54 -15.78 18.38 -0.41
CA CYS A 54 -16.57 17.69 -1.44
C CYS A 54 -18.07 17.74 -1.12
N ARG A 55 -18.47 17.55 0.15
CA ARG A 55 -19.88 17.63 0.58
C ARG A 55 -20.44 19.06 0.52
N ASN A 56 -19.58 20.06 0.70
CA ASN A 56 -19.98 21.47 0.58
C ASN A 56 -20.19 21.91 -0.88
N GLY A 57 -19.89 21.06 -1.88
CA GLY A 57 -20.07 21.37 -3.30
C GLY A 57 -19.01 22.28 -3.91
N GLU A 58 -17.95 22.60 -3.15
CA GLU A 58 -16.85 23.45 -3.61
C GLU A 58 -15.94 22.73 -4.62
N ILE A 59 -15.85 21.40 -4.50
CA ILE A 59 -14.98 20.54 -5.29
C ILE A 59 -15.82 19.80 -6.35
N SER A 60 -15.37 19.91 -7.61
CA SER A 60 -16.00 19.26 -8.77
C SER A 60 -15.13 18.14 -9.35
N GLU A 61 -13.80 18.25 -9.18
CA GLU A 61 -12.84 17.30 -9.74
C GLU A 61 -11.72 17.00 -8.75
N ILE A 62 -11.36 15.72 -8.61
CA ILE A 62 -10.24 15.24 -7.81
C ILE A 62 -9.22 14.60 -8.74
N VAL A 63 -7.96 15.00 -8.65
CA VAL A 63 -6.85 14.44 -9.42
C VAL A 63 -5.95 13.63 -8.50
N ILE A 64 -5.66 12.39 -8.89
CA ILE A 64 -4.66 11.54 -8.25
C ILE A 64 -3.66 11.02 -9.28
N THR A 65 -2.45 10.69 -8.84
CA THR A 65 -1.44 10.09 -9.72
C THR A 65 -1.82 8.66 -10.08
N ARG A 66 -2.06 7.83 -9.06
CA ARG A 66 -2.32 6.39 -9.20
C ARG A 66 -3.42 5.92 -8.25
N ILE A 67 -4.07 4.82 -8.59
CA ILE A 67 -5.19 4.29 -7.81
C ILE A 67 -4.77 3.72 -6.44
N ASP A 68 -3.55 3.20 -6.33
CA ASP A 68 -2.96 2.69 -5.08
C ASP A 68 -2.74 3.79 -4.03
N ARG A 69 -2.74 5.07 -4.46
CA ARG A 69 -2.67 6.24 -3.57
C ARG A 69 -4.01 6.58 -2.93
N LEU A 70 -5.13 6.15 -3.52
CA LEU A 70 -6.47 6.28 -2.95
C LEU A 70 -6.75 5.19 -1.91
N ALA A 71 -6.49 3.92 -2.24
CA ALA A 71 -6.66 2.82 -1.30
C ALA A 71 -5.86 1.57 -1.71
N ARG A 72 -5.56 0.72 -0.72
CA ARG A 72 -4.85 -0.56 -0.92
C ARG A 72 -5.75 -1.75 -1.25
N SER A 73 -7.06 -1.62 -1.09
CA SER A 73 -8.03 -2.69 -1.35
C SER A 73 -9.00 -2.26 -2.43
N ILE A 74 -9.29 -3.17 -3.35
CA ILE A 74 -10.27 -2.96 -4.44
C ILE A 74 -11.66 -2.63 -3.90
N VAL A 75 -12.02 -3.18 -2.73
CA VAL A 75 -13.30 -2.89 -2.07
C VAL A 75 -13.36 -1.42 -1.65
N THR A 76 -12.27 -0.90 -1.06
CA THR A 76 -12.18 0.49 -0.64
C THR A 76 -12.13 1.44 -1.84
N ILE A 77 -11.45 1.06 -2.92
CA ILE A 77 -11.44 1.82 -4.18
C ILE A 77 -12.86 1.95 -4.72
N ASN A 78 -13.59 0.85 -4.84
CA ASN A 78 -14.98 0.86 -5.33
C ASN A 78 -15.92 1.69 -4.46
N LYS A 79 -15.77 1.61 -3.13
CA LYS A 79 -16.52 2.45 -2.19
C LYS A 79 -16.23 3.94 -2.40
N ALA A 80 -14.96 4.32 -2.58
CA ALA A 80 -14.58 5.70 -2.83
C ALA A 80 -15.13 6.22 -4.18
N ILE A 81 -15.04 5.42 -5.25
CA ILE A 81 -15.63 5.79 -6.56
C ILE A 81 -17.15 5.96 -6.44
N ALA A 82 -17.84 5.05 -5.75
CA ALA A 82 -19.28 5.17 -5.53
C ALA A 82 -19.64 6.44 -4.73
N LEU A 83 -18.87 6.76 -3.70
CA LEU A 83 -19.03 7.97 -2.90
C LEU A 83 -18.86 9.23 -3.76
N PHE A 84 -17.79 9.31 -4.56
CA PHE A 84 -17.55 10.46 -5.42
C PHE A 84 -18.63 10.62 -6.49
N ASN A 85 -19.10 9.52 -7.07
CA ASN A 85 -20.21 9.56 -8.03
C ASN A 85 -21.51 10.05 -7.39
N GLN A 86 -21.82 9.65 -6.15
CA GLN A 86 -22.99 10.15 -5.41
C GLN A 86 -22.89 11.66 -5.15
N MET A 87 -21.68 12.18 -4.95
CA MET A 87 -21.41 13.60 -4.75
C MET A 87 -21.27 14.38 -6.07
N GLY A 88 -21.38 13.72 -7.23
CA GLY A 88 -21.20 14.36 -8.54
C GLY A 88 -19.75 14.76 -8.85
N ILE A 89 -18.77 14.15 -8.19
CA ILE A 89 -17.36 14.51 -8.27
C ILE A 89 -16.66 13.63 -9.29
N LYS A 90 -15.94 14.27 -10.23
CA LYS A 90 -15.14 13.56 -11.22
C LYS A 90 -13.77 13.21 -10.64
N LEU A 91 -13.45 11.92 -10.57
CA LEU A 91 -12.12 11.44 -10.20
C LEU A 91 -11.28 11.23 -11.48
N ILE A 92 -10.09 11.84 -11.50
CA ILE A 92 -9.13 11.82 -12.61
C ILE A 92 -7.86 11.12 -12.12
N ILE A 93 -7.40 10.11 -12.85
CA ILE A 93 -6.22 9.31 -12.51
C ILE A 93 -5.18 9.50 -13.61
N LEU A 94 -4.03 10.11 -13.29
CA LEU A 94 -3.02 10.46 -14.31
C LEU A 94 -2.33 9.26 -14.95
N ASP A 95 -2.12 8.17 -14.19
CA ASP A 95 -1.46 6.95 -14.68
C ASP A 95 -2.45 5.91 -15.22
N SER A 96 -3.74 6.24 -15.32
CA SER A 96 -4.75 5.34 -15.85
C SER A 96 -5.01 5.65 -17.33
N PRO A 97 -5.14 4.64 -18.20
CA PRO A 97 -5.57 4.85 -19.59
C PRO A 97 -7.08 5.17 -19.69
N VAL A 98 -7.74 5.41 -18.56
CA VAL A 98 -9.19 5.53 -18.43
C VAL A 98 -9.51 6.89 -17.83
N ASP A 99 -10.06 7.78 -18.67
CA ASP A 99 -10.27 9.21 -18.35
C ASP A 99 -11.59 9.51 -17.62
N ASP A 100 -12.59 8.64 -17.75
CA ASP A 100 -13.93 8.88 -17.20
C ASP A 100 -14.47 7.66 -16.44
N LEU A 101 -14.40 7.72 -15.12
CA LEU A 101 -14.92 6.70 -14.20
C LEU A 101 -16.44 6.58 -14.16
N GLN A 102 -17.16 7.51 -14.79
CA GLN A 102 -18.62 7.41 -14.95
C GLN A 102 -19.00 6.46 -16.10
N ASN A 103 -18.07 6.19 -17.03
CA ASN A 103 -18.31 5.24 -18.10
C ASN A 103 -18.35 3.78 -17.55
N PRO A 104 -19.39 2.98 -17.87
CA PRO A 104 -19.44 1.57 -17.47
C PRO A 104 -18.22 0.75 -17.88
N PHE A 105 -17.66 1.01 -19.08
CA PHE A 105 -16.47 0.34 -19.58
C PHE A 105 -15.22 0.71 -18.77
N ALA A 106 -15.09 1.99 -18.42
CA ALA A 106 -14.02 2.48 -17.56
C ALA A 106 -14.02 1.79 -16.19
N LYS A 107 -15.22 1.71 -15.59
CA LYS A 107 -15.43 1.03 -14.31
C LYS A 107 -15.11 -0.47 -14.39
N PHE A 108 -15.53 -1.14 -15.47
CA PHE A 108 -15.21 -2.55 -15.70
C PHE A 108 -13.70 -2.79 -15.80
N SER A 109 -13.01 -2.02 -16.64
CA SER A 109 -11.56 -2.15 -16.87
C SER A 109 -10.76 -1.94 -15.58
N LEU A 110 -11.15 -0.98 -14.75
CA LEU A 110 -10.49 -0.76 -13.45
C LEU A 110 -10.75 -1.88 -12.45
N ASN A 111 -11.95 -2.45 -12.42
CA ASN A 111 -12.23 -3.61 -11.59
C ASN A 111 -11.39 -4.82 -12.03
N GLN A 112 -11.23 -5.02 -13.33
CA GLN A 112 -10.37 -6.08 -13.85
C GLN A 112 -8.91 -5.86 -13.46
N MET A 113 -8.37 -4.64 -13.66
CA MET A 113 -6.99 -4.31 -13.26
C MET A 113 -6.78 -4.46 -11.75
N GLY A 114 -7.75 -4.03 -10.94
CA GLY A 114 -7.70 -4.17 -9.49
C GLY A 114 -7.71 -5.63 -9.05
N ALA A 115 -8.56 -6.47 -9.65
CA ALA A 115 -8.63 -7.90 -9.37
C ALA A 115 -7.33 -8.62 -9.78
N LEU A 116 -6.74 -8.26 -10.91
CA LEU A 116 -5.44 -8.80 -11.34
C LEU A 116 -4.32 -8.43 -10.37
N ALA A 117 -4.27 -7.17 -9.91
CA ALA A 117 -3.27 -6.73 -8.94
C ALA A 117 -3.39 -7.48 -7.59
N GLU A 118 -4.62 -7.73 -7.12
CA GLU A 118 -4.86 -8.51 -5.91
C GLU A 118 -4.46 -9.98 -6.10
N PHE A 119 -4.78 -10.57 -7.25
CA PHE A 119 -4.37 -11.92 -7.60
C PHE A 119 -2.83 -12.09 -7.63
N GLU A 120 -2.09 -11.15 -8.22
CA GLU A 120 -0.63 -11.17 -8.22
C GLU A 120 -0.04 -11.08 -6.80
N LEU A 121 -0.61 -10.23 -5.95
CA LEU A 121 -0.22 -10.12 -4.54
C LEU A 121 -0.46 -11.43 -3.79
N ASP A 122 -1.60 -12.07 -4.00
CA ASP A 122 -1.93 -13.36 -3.39
C ASP A 122 -0.98 -14.47 -3.86
N LEU A 123 -0.64 -14.50 -5.15
CA LEU A 123 0.36 -15.44 -5.68
C LEU A 123 1.74 -15.22 -5.04
N LEU A 124 2.17 -13.98 -4.87
CA LEU A 124 3.42 -13.66 -4.20
C LEU A 124 3.40 -14.10 -2.74
N GLN A 125 2.32 -13.81 -2.01
CA GLN A 125 2.17 -14.24 -0.61
C GLN A 125 2.18 -15.77 -0.47
N ASN A 126 1.47 -16.47 -1.36
CA ASN A 126 1.48 -17.93 -1.38
C ASN A 126 2.88 -18.47 -1.68
N ARG A 127 3.60 -17.90 -2.65
CA ARG A 127 4.98 -18.30 -2.96
C ARG A 127 5.91 -18.13 -1.76
N VAL A 128 5.81 -17.00 -1.07
CA VAL A 128 6.57 -16.75 0.16
C VAL A 128 6.22 -17.81 1.19
N LYS A 129 4.92 -18.02 1.49
CA LYS A 129 4.47 -19.02 2.46
C LYS A 129 4.95 -20.44 2.13
N HIS A 130 4.88 -20.85 0.86
CA HIS A 130 5.40 -22.14 0.39
C HIS A 130 6.91 -22.26 0.60
N GLY A 131 7.67 -21.21 0.31
CA GLY A 131 9.11 -21.18 0.59
C GLY A 131 9.40 -21.36 2.08
N TYR A 132 8.71 -20.63 2.94
CA TYR A 132 8.86 -20.75 4.40
C TYR A 132 8.47 -22.14 4.93
N ASN A 133 7.38 -22.72 4.41
CA ASN A 133 6.96 -24.08 4.76
C ASN A 133 7.98 -25.13 4.32
N HIS A 134 8.58 -24.98 3.15
CA HIS A 134 9.65 -25.86 2.68
C HIS A 134 10.87 -25.86 3.63
N PHE A 135 11.31 -24.68 4.08
CA PHE A 135 12.37 -24.59 5.09
C PHE A 135 11.95 -25.24 6.43
N ARG A 136 10.69 -25.09 6.85
CA ARG A 136 10.16 -25.70 8.07
C ARG A 136 10.14 -27.23 8.00
N GLU A 137 9.66 -27.80 6.91
CA GLU A 137 9.58 -29.25 6.71
C GLU A 137 10.99 -29.89 6.70
N GLN A 138 11.98 -29.18 6.15
CA GLN A 138 13.38 -29.63 6.16
C GLN A 138 14.11 -29.35 7.48
N GLY A 139 13.47 -28.68 8.45
CA GLY A 139 14.12 -28.27 9.69
C GLY A 139 15.25 -27.24 9.50
N LYS A 140 15.26 -26.54 8.37
CA LYS A 140 16.28 -25.56 7.98
C LYS A 140 15.96 -24.16 8.52
N ALA A 141 17.00 -23.35 8.65
CA ALA A 141 16.90 -21.96 8.99
C ALA A 141 16.23 -21.16 7.86
N CYS A 142 15.05 -20.60 8.13
CA CYS A 142 14.41 -19.53 7.38
C CYS A 142 15.41 -18.41 6.99
N PRO A 143 15.40 -17.95 5.72
CA PRO A 143 16.29 -16.90 5.20
C PRO A 143 16.12 -15.54 5.89
N GLN A 144 14.93 -15.22 6.40
CA GLN A 144 14.70 -14.00 7.17
C GLN A 144 14.50 -14.37 8.66
N PRO A 145 15.56 -14.24 9.49
CA PRO A 145 15.46 -14.57 10.91
C PRO A 145 14.59 -13.54 11.66
N PRO A 146 13.89 -13.95 12.73
CA PRO A 146 13.18 -13.04 13.61
C PRO A 146 14.14 -12.07 14.32
N PHE A 147 13.61 -10.95 14.81
CA PHE A 147 14.39 -9.94 15.51
C PHE A 147 15.18 -10.53 16.68
N GLY A 148 16.46 -10.19 16.78
CA GLY A 148 17.40 -10.75 17.76
C GLY A 148 18.06 -12.07 17.34
N TYR A 149 17.75 -12.59 16.14
CA TYR A 149 18.39 -13.77 15.56
C TYR A 149 19.13 -13.40 14.27
N ALA A 150 20.28 -14.04 14.01
CA ALA A 150 20.96 -14.00 12.72
C ALA A 150 21.12 -15.42 12.18
N ARG A 151 20.89 -15.60 10.88
CA ARG A 151 21.16 -16.87 10.22
C ARG A 151 22.66 -16.96 9.93
N ILE A 152 23.30 -18.00 10.45
CA ILE A 152 24.73 -18.25 10.20
C ILE A 152 24.85 -19.14 8.97
N ASP A 153 24.18 -20.31 9.02
CA ASP A 153 24.24 -21.34 7.99
C ASP A 153 22.82 -21.80 7.62
N GLU A 154 22.69 -22.80 6.72
CA GLU A 154 21.38 -23.37 6.35
C GLU A 154 20.62 -24.00 7.53
N ASN A 155 21.31 -24.38 8.60
CA ASN A 155 20.74 -25.10 9.73
C ASN A 155 20.91 -24.37 11.08
N MET A 156 21.44 -23.14 11.12
CA MET A 156 21.83 -22.52 12.40
C MET A 156 21.44 -21.06 12.54
N TYR A 157 21.00 -20.72 13.77
CA TYR A 157 20.74 -19.36 14.19
C TYR A 157 21.63 -18.93 15.36
N LEU A 158 21.99 -17.66 15.34
CA LEU A 158 22.69 -16.95 16.40
C LEU A 158 21.73 -16.04 17.14
N ILE A 159 21.61 -16.15 18.46
CA ILE A 159 20.87 -15.16 19.26
C ILE A 159 21.82 -14.03 19.67
N TYR A 160 21.46 -12.80 19.30
CA TYR A 160 22.05 -11.59 19.88
C TYR A 160 21.24 -11.19 21.10
N ARG A 161 21.63 -11.67 22.29
CA ARG A 161 21.16 -11.08 23.54
C ARG A 161 22.14 -9.97 23.93
N CYS A 162 21.60 -8.81 24.28
CA CYS A 162 22.36 -7.62 24.68
C CYS A 162 23.45 -8.00 25.71
N MET A 163 24.70 -7.72 25.34
CA MET A 163 25.93 -7.96 26.12
C MET A 163 26.14 -9.41 26.65
N ILE A 164 27.01 -10.16 25.95
CA ILE A 164 27.92 -11.22 26.47
C ILE A 164 27.54 -12.71 26.23
N GLN A 165 26.34 -13.09 25.79
CA GLN A 165 26.10 -14.51 25.41
C GLN A 165 25.53 -14.70 24.01
N VAL A 166 26.42 -15.15 23.12
CA VAL A 166 26.09 -15.74 21.83
C VAL A 166 25.75 -17.21 22.05
N LYS A 167 24.50 -17.60 21.79
CA LYS A 167 24.09 -19.02 21.81
C LYS A 167 23.79 -19.47 20.38
N LEU A 168 24.57 -20.44 19.89
CA LEU A 168 24.27 -21.18 18.67
C LEU A 168 23.10 -22.12 18.94
N ILE A 169 22.08 -22.05 18.10
CA ILE A 169 20.92 -22.93 18.18
C ILE A 169 20.72 -23.56 16.80
N GLY A 170 20.74 -24.89 16.75
CA GLY A 170 20.54 -25.66 15.53
C GLY A 170 19.10 -25.69 15.00
N GLN A 171 18.10 -25.31 15.82
CA GLN A 171 16.69 -25.22 15.37
C GLN A 171 15.93 -24.13 16.15
N LEU A 172 15.10 -23.33 15.47
CA LEU A 172 14.21 -22.37 16.14
C LEU A 172 13.28 -23.09 17.14
N PRO A 173 13.11 -22.58 18.38
CA PRO A 173 12.16 -23.16 19.33
C PRO A 173 10.75 -23.14 18.73
N LYS A 174 10.00 -24.25 18.81
CA LYS A 174 8.63 -24.40 18.27
C LYS A 174 7.64 -23.29 18.68
N LYS A 175 7.89 -22.57 19.78
CA LYS A 175 7.07 -21.42 20.20
C LYS A 175 7.25 -20.17 19.33
N LEU A 176 8.40 -20.02 18.67
CA LEU A 176 8.73 -18.88 17.78
C LEU A 176 8.49 -19.21 16.30
N SER A 177 8.35 -20.48 15.94
CA SER A 177 8.10 -20.90 14.56
C SER A 177 6.73 -20.47 14.03
N ASN A 178 5.77 -20.14 14.90
CA ASN A 178 4.40 -19.74 14.52
C ASN A 178 4.25 -18.23 14.19
N ILE A 179 5.33 -17.45 14.24
CA ILE A 179 5.28 -15.99 14.01
C ILE A 179 5.24 -15.64 12.51
N TYR A 180 5.42 -16.62 11.62
CA TYR A 180 5.44 -16.44 10.16
C TYR A 180 4.42 -17.32 9.42
#